data_AF-A0A5K7X4A7-F1
#
_entry.id   AF-A0A5K7X4A7-F1
#
_cell.length_a   1.000
_cell.length_b   1.000
_cell.length_c   1.000
_cell.angle_alpha   90.00
_cell.angle_beta   90.00
_cell.angle_gamma   90.00
#
_symmetry.space_group_name_H-M   'P 1'
#
loop_
_entity.id
_entity.type
_entity.pdbx_description
1 polymer ?
#
loop_
_entity_poly.entity_id
_entity_poly.type
_entity_poly.pdbx_seq_one_letter_code
_entity_poly.pdbx_strand_id
1 'polypeptide(L)'
;MIYFLSLLALTLNPFVWKKKIRNKRFIAAQTGRFVLGLLLVFLMTYFRLIDHTWQAFLSYGSLFWGFFLLLDMMYKKEKTVSVNAAAGLLLLLFFAYLHFLYPLTVTKAKYDFAAAKTTIVAKPEASMDEQHIPVVPEKYARYKSEKVLGELSHVSYYELGHTSLQKIDGHLYWVTPIEYSGFFKWLKSHKIPGYIRMSAENENANAVLVKKEMKYVPSAYYFENLKRLVRAQHQTPILFDPSFEPDESGKPYYVVAYGYYQKLRQIPEIQGVYVVDPQNGKIRNYTLKNLPGFIDQAIPSTVAEAWNTWYGENIHGFWNKLFAQEDMKRPTEWSQSDEVNGVFDHNLELNWFTDFTRPKSGSGAMVGYSMLNTRTGKMIYYASANGLLNGKSAMNVAEKTFKQNKYEAGIPNLYTIYGQETWVVPLMDSNHVLRELMLIHGKNENVYSAETDKRTLFDSYKYALATKLGDDHAVPTDSALLKKMTGSITHVYRYYDEEAHQTVSQFMVDNNEKIFTVTSGQNPYSVFLKAGGQVSFQYVDTNERVSAVKTLQIEGKK
;
A
#
# COMPACT_ATOMS: atom_id res chain seq x y z
N MET A 1 18.15 30.43 -14.67
CA MET A 1 17.92 29.83 -16.01
C MET A 1 16.43 29.66 -16.33
N ILE A 2 15.60 29.05 -15.47
CA ILE A 2 14.18 28.81 -15.80
C ILE A 2 13.33 30.07 -15.98
N TYR A 3 13.66 31.17 -15.27
CA TYR A 3 12.97 32.45 -15.45
C TYR A 3 13.20 33.10 -16.81
N PHE A 4 14.21 32.69 -17.61
CA PHE A 4 14.33 33.16 -18.99
C PHE A 4 13.16 32.70 -19.87
N LEU A 5 12.43 31.66 -19.46
CA LEU A 5 11.22 31.21 -20.14
C LEU A 5 10.10 32.25 -20.11
N SER A 6 10.12 33.22 -19.18
CA SER A 6 9.15 34.31 -19.20
C SER A 6 9.31 35.22 -20.43
N LEU A 7 10.48 35.21 -21.09
CA LEU A 7 10.67 35.93 -22.35
C LEU A 7 9.81 35.35 -23.48
N LEU A 8 9.41 34.08 -23.40
CA LEU A 8 8.49 33.47 -24.36
C LEU A 8 7.06 34.03 -24.26
N ALA A 9 6.75 34.78 -23.20
CA ALA A 9 5.49 35.50 -23.08
C ALA A 9 5.43 36.76 -23.95
N LEU A 10 6.59 37.30 -24.35
CA LEU A 10 6.70 38.46 -25.22
C LEU A 10 6.24 38.13 -26.64
N THR A 11 5.83 39.15 -27.39
CA THR A 11 5.63 39.02 -28.83
C THR A 11 6.95 38.66 -29.49
N LEU A 12 7.03 37.50 -30.14
CA LEU A 12 8.26 37.03 -30.78
C LEU A 12 8.41 37.54 -32.23
N ASN A 13 7.46 38.35 -32.71
CA ASN A 13 7.46 38.87 -34.07
C ASN A 13 8.32 40.15 -34.21
N PRO A 14 9.46 40.12 -34.93
CA PRO A 14 10.34 41.29 -35.06
C PRO A 14 9.70 42.45 -35.84
N PHE A 15 8.77 42.19 -36.76
CA PHE A 15 8.09 43.25 -37.52
C PHE A 15 7.16 44.08 -36.63
N VAL A 16 6.51 43.44 -35.66
CA VAL A 16 5.68 44.13 -34.65
C VAL A 16 6.56 45.06 -33.82
N TRP A 17 7.70 44.57 -33.33
CA TRP A 17 8.67 45.38 -32.58
C TRP A 17 9.16 46.57 -33.41
N LYS A 18 9.64 46.35 -34.63
CA LYS A 18 10.18 47.42 -35.50
C LYS A 18 9.19 48.59 -35.66
N LYS A 19 7.89 48.31 -35.76
CA LYS A 19 6.86 49.33 -35.99
C LYS A 19 6.26 49.92 -34.72
N LYS A 20 6.20 49.15 -33.63
CA LYS A 20 5.48 49.51 -32.40
C LYS A 20 6.39 49.85 -31.21
N ILE A 21 7.71 49.70 -31.32
CA ILE A 21 8.64 49.93 -30.20
C ILE A 21 8.56 51.36 -29.60
N ARG A 22 8.21 52.36 -30.43
CA ARG A 22 8.02 53.75 -29.96
C ARG A 22 6.65 53.99 -29.31
N ASN A 23 5.72 53.04 -29.37
CA ASN A 23 4.38 53.17 -28.80
C ASN A 23 4.39 52.76 -27.32
N LYS A 24 4.13 53.72 -26.42
CA LYS A 24 4.06 53.49 -24.97
C LYS A 24 3.08 52.37 -24.58
N ARG A 25 1.93 52.26 -25.26
CA ARG A 25 0.94 51.21 -24.99
C ARG A 25 1.45 49.82 -25.37
N PHE A 26 2.25 49.72 -26.44
CA PHE A 26 2.87 48.46 -26.84
C PHE A 26 3.93 48.03 -25.82
N ILE A 27 4.82 48.93 -25.41
CA ILE A 27 5.82 48.64 -24.38
C ILE A 27 5.15 48.24 -23.05
N ALA A 28 4.10 48.94 -22.65
CA ALA A 28 3.32 48.58 -21.46
C ALA A 28 2.69 47.18 -21.58
N ALA A 29 2.12 46.83 -22.75
CA ALA A 29 1.58 45.50 -22.99
C ALA A 29 2.66 44.41 -22.92
N GLN A 30 3.82 44.62 -23.54
CA GLN A 30 4.94 43.67 -23.48
C GLN A 30 5.50 43.52 -22.06
N THR A 31 5.59 44.62 -21.31
CA THR A 31 5.98 44.59 -19.89
C THR A 31 4.97 43.78 -19.07
N GLY A 32 3.67 44.01 -19.28
CA GLY A 32 2.61 43.22 -18.63
C GLY A 32 2.69 41.73 -18.96
N ARG A 33 2.96 41.38 -20.22
CA ARG A 33 3.16 39.98 -20.65
C ARG A 33 4.40 39.35 -19.98
N PHE A 34 5.50 40.08 -19.88
CA PHE A 34 6.70 39.60 -19.19
C PHE A 34 6.46 39.38 -17.71
N VAL A 35 5.80 40.31 -17.02
CA VAL A 35 5.42 40.18 -15.60
C VAL A 35 4.48 38.98 -15.40
N LEU A 36 3.49 38.80 -16.27
CA LEU A 36 2.62 37.63 -16.24
C LEU A 36 3.41 36.33 -16.49
N GLY A 37 4.35 36.32 -17.43
CA GLY A 37 5.25 35.19 -17.66
C GLY A 37 6.10 34.86 -16.43
N LEU A 38 6.67 35.85 -15.76
CA LEU A 38 7.40 35.68 -14.51
C LEU A 38 6.49 35.12 -13.41
N LEU A 39 5.27 35.65 -13.28
CA LEU A 39 4.28 35.18 -12.32
C LEU A 39 3.91 33.71 -12.58
N LEU A 40 3.65 33.32 -13.84
CA LEU A 40 3.34 31.94 -14.20
C LEU A 40 4.50 30.99 -13.88
N VAL A 41 5.73 31.35 -14.25
CA VAL A 41 6.92 30.54 -13.90
C VAL A 41 7.09 30.45 -12.38
N PHE A 42 6.88 31.55 -11.64
CA PHE A 42 6.89 31.54 -10.18
C PHE A 42 5.80 30.62 -9.61
N LEU A 43 4.56 30.70 -10.09
CA LEU A 43 3.47 29.85 -9.61
C LEU A 43 3.76 28.36 -9.86
N MET A 44 4.30 28.03 -11.04
CA MET A 44 4.65 26.66 -11.41
C MET A 44 5.82 26.09 -10.60
N THR A 45 6.88 26.87 -10.40
CA THR A 45 8.10 26.42 -9.72
C THR A 45 7.96 26.48 -8.20
N TYR A 46 7.32 27.52 -7.68
CA TYR A 46 7.14 27.73 -6.25
C TYR A 46 5.95 26.92 -5.74
N PHE A 47 4.72 27.16 -6.21
CA PHE A 47 3.55 26.49 -5.60
C PHE A 47 3.36 25.05 -6.09
N ARG A 48 3.48 24.80 -7.39
CA ARG A 48 3.35 23.43 -7.93
C ARG A 48 4.61 22.57 -7.82
N LEU A 49 5.74 23.16 -7.42
CA LEU A 49 7.02 22.45 -7.26
C LEU A 49 7.42 21.63 -8.50
N ILE A 50 7.09 22.14 -9.70
CA ILE A 50 7.41 21.47 -10.97
C ILE A 50 8.93 21.40 -11.14
N ASP A 51 9.43 20.25 -11.60
CA ASP A 51 10.83 20.01 -11.89
C ASP A 51 11.35 20.88 -13.04
N HIS A 52 12.62 21.30 -12.95
CA HIS A 52 13.28 22.16 -13.92
C HIS A 52 13.86 21.33 -15.08
N THR A 53 13.02 20.48 -15.70
CA THR A 53 13.40 19.67 -16.88
C THR A 53 12.80 20.24 -18.16
N TRP A 54 13.42 19.93 -19.29
CA TRP A 54 12.86 20.27 -20.60
C TRP A 54 11.51 19.57 -20.83
N GLN A 55 11.32 18.37 -20.29
CA GLN A 55 10.05 17.64 -20.39
C GLN A 55 8.94 18.38 -19.66
N ALA A 56 9.18 18.85 -18.43
CA ALA A 56 8.22 19.66 -17.69
C ALA A 56 7.88 20.95 -18.45
N PHE A 57 8.89 21.62 -19.00
CA PHE A 57 8.67 22.80 -19.83
C PHE A 57 7.82 22.49 -21.06
N LEU A 58 8.07 21.39 -21.77
CA LEU A 58 7.31 21.03 -22.96
C LEU A 58 5.86 20.64 -22.61
N SER A 59 5.67 19.85 -21.54
CA SER A 59 4.36 19.36 -21.12
C SER A 59 3.45 20.47 -20.57
N TYR A 60 3.99 21.42 -19.82
CA TYR A 60 3.17 22.47 -19.17
C TYR A 60 3.32 23.85 -19.83
N GLY A 61 4.51 24.17 -20.34
CA GLY A 61 4.82 25.46 -20.96
C GLY A 61 4.20 25.63 -22.35
N SER A 62 3.96 24.54 -23.09
CA SER A 62 3.31 24.58 -24.41
C SER A 62 1.92 25.23 -24.36
N LEU A 63 1.15 24.98 -23.29
CA LEU A 63 -0.16 25.62 -23.07
C LEU A 63 -0.05 27.15 -22.99
N PHE A 64 0.80 27.65 -22.10
CA PHE A 64 0.97 29.08 -21.87
C PHE A 64 1.59 29.79 -23.07
N TRP A 65 2.59 29.16 -23.69
CA TRP A 65 3.25 29.71 -24.87
C TRP A 65 2.32 29.77 -26.07
N GLY A 66 1.50 28.72 -26.27
CA GLY A 66 0.44 28.71 -27.28
C GLY A 66 -0.54 29.87 -27.11
N PHE A 67 -0.98 30.13 -25.87
CA PHE A 67 -1.88 31.26 -25.57
C PHE A 67 -1.21 32.61 -25.86
N PHE A 68 0.05 32.81 -25.45
CA PHE A 68 0.76 34.05 -25.76
C PHE A 68 0.93 34.27 -27.28
N LEU A 69 1.26 33.24 -28.05
CA LEU A 69 1.34 33.37 -29.51
C LEU A 69 -0.02 33.72 -30.14
N LEU A 70 -1.14 33.21 -29.60
CA LEU A 70 -2.47 33.61 -30.04
C LEU A 70 -2.80 35.07 -29.70
N LEU A 71 -2.34 35.59 -28.56
CA LEU A 71 -2.53 37.02 -28.21
C LEU A 71 -1.86 37.97 -29.21
N ASP A 72 -0.85 37.52 -29.96
CA ASP A 72 -0.26 38.34 -31.03
C ASP A 72 -1.27 38.68 -32.14
N MET A 73 -2.41 37.98 -32.21
CA MET A 73 -3.56 38.35 -33.05
C MET A 73 -4.09 39.76 -32.76
N MET A 74 -3.74 40.42 -31.66
CA MET A 74 -4.02 41.85 -31.48
C MET A 74 -3.32 42.73 -32.53
N TYR A 75 -2.30 42.21 -33.22
CA TYR A 75 -1.49 42.90 -34.21
C TYR A 75 -1.69 42.37 -35.64
N LYS A 76 -2.86 41.79 -35.99
CA LYS A 76 -3.09 41.11 -37.30
C LYS A 76 -2.66 41.88 -38.56
N LYS A 77 -2.59 43.21 -38.49
CA LYS A 77 -2.15 44.08 -39.59
C LYS A 77 -0.65 44.00 -39.89
N GLU A 78 0.14 43.41 -38.99
CA GLU A 78 1.59 43.28 -39.16
C GLU A 78 1.97 41.95 -39.84
N LYS A 79 3.08 41.96 -40.58
CA LYS A 79 3.58 40.76 -41.29
C LYS A 79 3.79 39.61 -40.30
N THR A 80 3.59 38.38 -40.77
CA THR A 80 3.84 37.11 -40.06
C THR A 80 3.06 36.88 -38.75
N VAL A 81 2.11 37.75 -38.39
CA VAL A 81 1.25 37.54 -37.19
C VAL A 81 0.32 36.33 -37.36
N SER A 82 -0.18 36.08 -38.57
CA SER A 82 -0.95 34.86 -38.87
C SER A 82 -0.13 33.58 -38.66
N VAL A 83 1.18 33.63 -38.94
CA VAL A 83 2.12 32.52 -38.70
C VAL A 83 2.29 32.28 -37.20
N ASN A 84 2.46 33.33 -36.39
CA ASN A 84 2.50 33.20 -34.93
C ASN A 84 1.20 32.61 -34.38
N ALA A 85 0.05 33.08 -34.85
CA ALA A 85 -1.25 32.55 -34.43
C ALA A 85 -1.41 31.06 -34.80
N ALA A 86 -0.99 30.66 -36.00
CA ALA A 86 -0.97 29.25 -36.41
C ALA A 86 -0.02 28.42 -35.53
N ALA A 87 1.18 28.91 -35.24
CA ALA A 87 2.12 28.26 -34.33
C ALA A 87 1.54 28.14 -32.91
N GLY A 88 0.84 29.17 -32.42
CA GLY A 88 0.13 29.15 -31.14
C GLY A 88 -0.96 28.08 -31.10
N LEU A 89 -1.77 27.98 -32.14
CA LEU A 89 -2.78 26.93 -32.28
C LEU A 89 -2.14 25.53 -32.30
N LEU A 90 -1.04 25.36 -33.05
CA LEU A 90 -0.29 24.09 -33.09
C LEU A 90 0.26 23.71 -31.71
N LEU A 91 0.77 24.66 -30.91
CA LEU A 91 1.21 24.39 -29.54
C LEU A 91 0.07 23.97 -28.62
N LEU A 92 -1.13 24.55 -28.77
CA LEU A 92 -2.30 24.13 -28.01
C LEU A 92 -2.79 22.74 -28.41
N LEU A 93 -2.80 22.44 -29.71
CA LEU A 93 -3.11 21.10 -30.21
C LEU A 93 -2.06 20.08 -29.75
N PHE A 94 -0.79 20.47 -29.74
CA PHE A 94 0.29 19.65 -29.21
C PHE A 94 0.15 19.41 -27.71
N PHE A 95 -0.20 20.43 -26.92
CA PHE A 95 -0.52 20.27 -25.50
C PHE A 95 -1.69 19.30 -25.29
N ALA A 96 -2.78 19.47 -26.05
CA ALA A 96 -3.93 18.57 -26.00
C ALA A 96 -3.54 17.14 -26.38
N TYR A 97 -2.72 16.96 -27.42
CA TYR A 97 -2.18 15.66 -27.80
C TYR A 97 -1.39 15.02 -26.65
N LEU A 98 -0.47 15.75 -26.02
CA LEU A 98 0.36 15.23 -24.93
C LEU A 98 -0.44 14.82 -23.69
N HIS A 99 -1.54 15.51 -23.40
CA HIS A 99 -2.32 15.25 -22.19
C HIS A 99 -3.44 14.22 -22.39
N PHE A 100 -4.04 14.16 -23.59
CA PHE A 100 -5.21 13.32 -23.83
C PHE A 100 -4.93 12.11 -24.72
N LEU A 101 -4.10 12.25 -25.76
CA LEU A 101 -3.90 11.20 -26.76
C LEU A 101 -2.62 10.40 -26.51
N TYR A 102 -1.51 11.09 -26.21
CA TYR A 102 -0.22 10.45 -25.99
C TYR A 102 -0.23 9.40 -24.87
N PRO A 103 -0.90 9.59 -23.71
CA PRO A 103 -0.99 8.56 -22.67
C PRO A 103 -1.58 7.23 -23.17
N LEU A 104 -2.48 7.29 -24.17
CA LEU A 104 -3.11 6.11 -24.78
C LEU A 104 -2.11 5.37 -25.69
N THR A 105 -1.29 6.12 -26.43
CA THR A 105 -0.27 5.55 -27.34
C THR A 105 0.85 4.80 -26.60
N VAL A 106 1.11 5.15 -25.33
CA VAL A 106 2.19 4.54 -24.53
C VAL A 106 1.72 3.39 -23.62
N THR A 107 0.47 2.94 -23.77
CA THR A 107 -0.11 1.85 -22.94
C THR A 107 0.78 0.60 -22.94
N LYS A 108 1.22 0.15 -24.12
CA LYS A 108 2.13 -1.01 -24.21
C LYS A 108 3.49 -0.74 -23.55
N ALA A 109 4.04 0.46 -23.68
CA ALA A 109 5.31 0.82 -23.04
C ALA A 109 5.20 0.84 -21.50
N LYS A 110 4.04 1.24 -20.95
CA LYS A 110 3.75 1.17 -19.51
C LYS A 110 3.71 -0.28 -19.02
N TYR A 111 3.07 -1.17 -19.79
CA TYR A 111 3.09 -2.60 -19.51
C TYR A 111 4.52 -3.17 -19.57
N ASP A 112 5.24 -2.94 -20.66
CA ASP A 112 6.61 -3.44 -20.86
C ASP A 112 7.55 -2.97 -19.72
N PHE A 113 7.38 -1.73 -19.24
CA PHE A 113 8.11 -1.20 -18.08
C PHE A 113 7.80 -1.95 -16.78
N ALA A 114 6.52 -2.16 -16.47
CA ALA A 114 6.13 -2.86 -15.25
C ALA A 114 6.52 -4.34 -15.31
N ALA A 115 6.27 -5.00 -16.45
CA ALA A 115 6.62 -6.40 -16.70
C ALA A 115 8.13 -6.66 -16.58
N ALA A 116 8.99 -5.73 -17.02
CA ALA A 116 10.44 -5.85 -16.86
C ALA A 116 10.91 -5.85 -15.39
N LYS A 117 10.07 -5.39 -14.45
CA LYS A 117 10.32 -5.42 -13.00
C LYS A 117 9.62 -6.59 -12.31
N THR A 118 8.76 -7.31 -13.03
CA THR A 118 7.95 -8.40 -12.48
C THR A 118 8.66 -9.74 -12.63
N THR A 119 8.70 -10.49 -11.55
CA THR A 119 9.03 -11.93 -11.57
C THR A 119 7.77 -12.71 -11.23
N ILE A 120 7.44 -13.72 -12.04
CA ILE A 120 6.31 -14.60 -11.75
C ILE A 120 6.84 -15.75 -10.90
N VAL A 121 6.23 -15.94 -9.74
CA VAL A 121 6.56 -17.03 -8.81
C VAL A 121 5.31 -17.89 -8.64
N ALA A 122 5.51 -19.20 -8.49
CA ALA A 122 4.40 -20.12 -8.25
C ALA A 122 3.79 -19.87 -6.88
N LYS A 123 4.51 -20.18 -5.80
CA LYS A 123 4.03 -20.06 -4.40
C LYS A 123 5.07 -19.32 -3.54
N PRO A 124 4.66 -18.61 -2.47
CA PRO A 124 5.60 -18.12 -1.46
C PRO A 124 6.48 -19.24 -0.88
N GLU A 125 7.75 -18.94 -0.67
CA GLU A 125 8.76 -19.91 -0.21
C GLU A 125 8.66 -20.22 1.29
N ALA A 126 8.17 -19.27 2.09
CA ALA A 126 8.15 -19.37 3.54
C ALA A 126 6.83 -18.85 4.13
N SER A 127 6.44 -19.43 5.26
CA SER A 127 5.37 -18.88 6.10
C SER A 127 5.85 -17.65 6.86
N MET A 128 4.91 -16.75 7.13
CA MET A 128 5.15 -15.57 7.95
C MET A 128 5.26 -15.97 9.42
N ASP A 129 6.17 -15.32 10.15
CA ASP A 129 6.21 -15.43 11.61
C ASP A 129 4.98 -14.72 12.20
N GLU A 130 4.22 -15.48 12.97
CA GLU A 130 3.02 -15.07 13.67
C GLU A 130 3.23 -13.83 14.54
N GLN A 131 4.40 -13.72 15.18
CA GLN A 131 4.77 -12.57 15.99
C GLN A 131 4.74 -11.26 15.18
N HIS A 132 5.22 -11.31 13.94
CA HIS A 132 5.41 -10.15 13.08
C HIS A 132 4.24 -9.88 12.12
N ILE A 133 3.11 -10.59 12.27
CA ILE A 133 1.89 -10.26 11.53
C ILE A 133 1.20 -9.05 12.19
N PRO A 134 1.02 -7.91 11.47
CA PRO A 134 0.23 -6.79 11.96
C PRO A 134 -1.23 -7.17 12.12
N VAL A 135 -1.77 -6.95 13.32
CA VAL A 135 -3.20 -7.17 13.64
C VAL A 135 -3.92 -5.87 13.97
N VAL A 136 -3.18 -4.79 14.25
CA VAL A 136 -3.73 -3.47 14.51
C VAL A 136 -3.97 -2.75 13.18
N PRO A 137 -5.21 -2.42 12.80
CA PRO A 137 -5.47 -1.66 11.59
C PRO A 137 -5.04 -0.19 11.75
N GLU A 138 -4.63 0.44 10.63
CA GLU A 138 -4.18 1.84 10.61
C GLU A 138 -5.20 2.80 11.24
N LYS A 139 -6.49 2.64 10.93
CA LYS A 139 -7.56 3.50 11.48
C LYS A 139 -7.64 3.43 13.01
N TYR A 140 -7.45 2.25 13.60
CA TYR A 140 -7.44 2.11 15.06
C TYR A 140 -6.18 2.72 15.68
N ALA A 141 -5.03 2.56 15.02
CA ALA A 141 -3.80 3.21 15.44
C ALA A 141 -3.90 4.74 15.37
N ARG A 142 -4.54 5.26 14.32
CA ARG A 142 -4.85 6.69 14.16
C ARG A 142 -5.80 7.17 15.25
N TYR A 143 -6.87 6.44 15.54
CA TYR A 143 -7.80 6.74 16.65
C TYR A 143 -7.07 6.85 18.01
N LYS A 144 -6.17 5.90 18.31
CA LYS A 144 -5.36 5.95 19.55
C LYS A 144 -4.39 7.14 19.53
N SER A 145 -3.82 7.46 18.37
CA SER A 145 -2.94 8.62 18.20
C SER A 145 -3.67 9.94 18.40
N GLU A 146 -4.94 10.05 17.98
CA GLU A 146 -5.75 11.25 18.20
C GLU A 146 -5.97 11.52 19.70
N LYS A 147 -6.13 10.46 20.51
CA LYS A 147 -6.22 10.60 21.97
C LYS A 147 -4.93 11.17 22.56
N VAL A 148 -3.77 10.64 22.16
CA VAL A 148 -2.46 11.14 22.62
C VAL A 148 -2.22 12.59 22.15
N LEU A 149 -2.64 12.92 20.92
CA LEU A 149 -2.57 14.30 20.42
C LEU A 149 -3.43 15.25 21.27
N GLY A 150 -4.61 14.79 21.71
CA GLY A 150 -5.54 15.51 22.59
C GLY A 150 -4.95 15.90 23.95
N GLU A 151 -3.94 15.19 24.44
CA GLU A 151 -3.26 15.46 25.71
C GLU A 151 -2.20 16.57 25.60
N LEU A 152 -1.87 17.03 24.39
CA LEU A 152 -0.86 18.06 24.19
C LEU A 152 -1.36 19.46 24.58
N SER A 153 -0.46 20.25 25.17
CA SER A 153 -0.66 21.69 25.29
C SER A 153 -0.82 22.32 23.91
N HIS A 154 -1.79 23.24 23.78
CA HIS A 154 -2.08 23.92 22.51
C HIS A 154 -2.46 22.99 21.35
N VAL A 155 -3.15 21.87 21.63
CA VAL A 155 -3.62 20.89 20.62
C VAL A 155 -4.20 21.52 19.36
N SER A 156 -4.91 22.66 19.47
CA SER A 156 -5.47 23.39 18.32
C SER A 156 -4.44 23.85 17.27
N TYR A 157 -3.14 23.73 17.54
CA TYR A 157 -2.06 24.12 16.62
C TYR A 157 -1.64 22.96 15.71
N TYR A 158 -2.05 21.74 16.06
CA TYR A 158 -1.53 20.52 15.51
C TYR A 158 -2.63 19.62 14.98
N GLU A 159 -2.26 18.76 14.05
CA GLU A 159 -3.06 17.66 13.53
C GLU A 159 -2.15 16.44 13.29
N LEU A 160 -2.76 15.28 13.03
CA LEU A 160 -2.01 14.09 12.64
C LEU A 160 -1.74 14.10 11.14
N GLY A 161 -0.48 13.91 10.77
CA GLY A 161 -0.09 13.65 9.38
C GLY A 161 -0.42 12.22 8.94
N HIS A 162 0.19 11.81 7.82
CA HIS A 162 0.01 10.47 7.26
C HIS A 162 0.57 9.39 8.19
N THR A 163 -0.22 8.34 8.48
CA THR A 163 0.23 7.21 9.29
C THR A 163 0.89 6.17 8.39
N SER A 164 2.06 5.68 8.78
CA SER A 164 2.81 4.70 7.98
C SER A 164 3.25 3.53 8.83
N LEU A 165 3.28 2.33 8.23
CA LEU A 165 3.80 1.13 8.86
C LEU A 165 5.31 1.10 8.67
N GLN A 166 6.07 0.97 9.75
CA GLN A 166 7.53 0.99 9.75
C GLN A 166 8.07 -0.10 10.68
N LYS A 167 9.22 -0.66 10.33
CA LYS A 167 10.01 -1.53 11.18
C LYS A 167 10.97 -0.67 12.00
N ILE A 168 10.85 -0.78 13.32
CA ILE A 168 11.75 -0.12 14.28
C ILE A 168 12.16 -1.15 15.32
N ASP A 169 13.45 -1.38 15.44
CA ASP A 169 14.11 -2.31 16.34
C ASP A 169 13.58 -3.75 16.20
N GLY A 170 13.39 -4.18 14.93
CA GLY A 170 12.85 -5.50 14.60
C GLY A 170 11.35 -5.68 14.85
N HIS A 171 10.63 -4.65 15.28
CA HIS A 171 9.19 -4.68 15.53
C HIS A 171 8.43 -3.74 14.61
N LEU A 172 7.19 -4.09 14.28
CA LEU A 172 6.36 -3.27 13.41
C LEU A 172 5.54 -2.24 14.21
N TYR A 173 5.63 -0.99 13.79
CA TYR A 173 4.94 0.15 14.38
C TYR A 173 4.17 0.95 13.33
N TRP A 174 2.99 1.39 13.71
CA TRP A 174 2.35 2.55 13.09
C TRP A 174 3.01 3.81 13.62
N VAL A 175 3.55 4.64 12.72
CA VAL A 175 4.12 5.95 13.06
C VAL A 175 3.32 7.06 12.39
N THR A 176 2.97 8.06 13.17
CA THR A 176 2.16 9.21 12.73
C THR A 176 2.88 10.49 13.13
N PRO A 177 3.44 11.26 12.18
CA PRO A 177 4.02 12.55 12.49
C PRO A 177 2.93 13.52 12.94
N ILE A 178 3.27 14.39 13.89
CA ILE A 178 2.42 15.55 14.20
C ILE A 178 2.73 16.63 13.15
N GLU A 179 1.70 17.32 12.70
CA GLU A 179 1.75 18.33 11.65
C GLU A 179 1.04 19.62 12.10
N TYR A 180 1.26 20.72 11.40
CA TYR A 180 0.58 21.98 11.69
C TYR A 180 -0.83 21.98 11.10
N SER A 181 -1.85 22.32 11.90
CA SER A 181 -3.23 22.40 11.41
C SER A 181 -3.56 23.64 10.57
N GLY A 182 -2.56 24.48 10.28
CA GLY A 182 -2.72 25.59 9.33
C GLY A 182 -1.73 26.75 9.50
N PHE A 183 -1.83 27.73 8.60
CA PHE A 183 -0.87 28.85 8.47
C PHE A 183 -0.67 29.67 9.75
N PHE A 184 -1.76 30.15 10.35
CA PHE A 184 -1.66 30.96 11.57
C PHE A 184 -1.20 30.14 12.78
N LYS A 185 -1.38 28.81 12.74
CA LYS A 185 -0.94 27.89 13.79
C LYS A 185 0.56 27.64 13.67
N TRP A 186 1.04 27.40 12.46
CA TRP A 186 2.47 27.35 12.11
C TRP A 186 3.20 28.62 12.55
N LEU A 187 2.66 29.81 12.25
CA LEU A 187 3.25 31.09 12.67
C LEU A 187 3.33 31.28 14.19
N LYS A 188 2.45 30.65 14.98
CA LYS A 188 2.43 30.78 16.46
C LYS A 188 3.28 29.73 17.16
N SER A 189 3.24 28.50 16.67
CA SER A 189 3.91 27.35 17.29
C SER A 189 5.42 27.34 17.01
N HIS A 190 5.83 27.70 15.79
CA HIS A 190 7.19 27.62 15.27
C HIS A 190 7.86 26.23 15.27
N LYS A 191 7.38 25.25 16.06
CA LYS A 191 7.92 23.89 16.14
C LYS A 191 6.85 22.86 16.47
N ILE A 192 6.92 21.72 15.80
CA ILE A 192 6.13 20.54 16.11
C ILE A 192 6.79 19.72 17.24
N PRO A 193 6.01 19.19 18.20
CA PRO A 193 6.55 18.52 19.39
C PRO A 193 7.15 17.12 19.14
N GLY A 194 6.78 16.46 18.03
CA GLY A 194 7.29 15.14 17.68
C GLY A 194 6.32 14.32 16.85
N TYR A 195 6.30 13.02 17.11
CA TYR A 195 5.42 12.08 16.43
C TYR A 195 4.86 11.07 17.42
N ILE A 196 3.81 10.38 17.02
CA ILE A 196 3.19 9.33 17.83
C ILE A 196 3.50 7.98 17.18
N ARG A 197 3.77 6.97 17.99
CA ARG A 197 3.95 5.59 17.54
C ARG A 197 3.06 4.63 18.31
N MET A 198 2.58 3.59 17.67
CA MET A 198 1.80 2.51 18.27
C MET A 198 2.24 1.17 17.65
N SER A 199 2.28 0.10 18.44
CA SER A 199 2.60 -1.22 17.89
C SER A 199 1.56 -1.63 16.85
N ALA A 200 2.02 -2.17 15.73
CA ALA A 200 1.15 -2.78 14.73
C ALA A 200 0.86 -4.27 15.06
N GLU A 201 1.71 -4.89 15.88
CA GLU A 201 1.71 -6.32 16.21
C GLU A 201 0.88 -6.66 17.45
N ASN A 202 0.62 -5.69 18.33
CA ASN A 202 -0.06 -5.89 19.61
C ASN A 202 -1.26 -4.94 19.77
N GLU A 203 -2.45 -5.52 19.73
CA GLU A 203 -3.77 -4.87 19.87
C GLU A 203 -3.99 -4.17 21.22
N ASN A 204 -3.28 -4.60 22.25
CA ASN A 204 -3.37 -4.05 23.61
C ASN A 204 -2.36 -2.92 23.87
N ALA A 205 -1.43 -2.68 22.93
CA ALA A 205 -0.44 -1.62 23.09
C ALA A 205 -1.10 -0.22 23.07
N ASN A 206 -0.52 0.71 23.83
CA ASN A 206 -0.92 2.11 23.78
C ASN A 206 -0.11 2.88 22.73
N ALA A 207 -0.71 3.91 22.17
CA ALA A 207 0.02 4.91 21.40
C ALA A 207 0.90 5.75 22.35
N VAL A 208 2.10 6.09 21.90
CA VAL A 208 3.11 6.81 22.69
C VAL A 208 3.64 7.99 21.91
N LEU A 209 3.67 9.16 22.55
CA LEU A 209 4.32 10.36 22.02
C LEU A 209 5.85 10.25 22.13
N VAL A 210 6.54 10.35 21.00
CA VAL A 210 7.99 10.48 20.93
C VAL A 210 8.34 11.96 20.77
N LYS A 211 8.84 12.59 21.84
CA LYS A 211 9.17 14.02 21.87
C LYS A 211 10.47 14.30 21.12
N LYS A 212 10.36 14.81 19.90
CA LYS A 212 11.48 15.19 19.02
C LYS A 212 11.04 16.41 18.22
N GLU A 213 11.56 17.58 18.54
CA GLU A 213 11.14 18.81 17.86
C GLU A 213 11.39 18.75 16.35
N MET A 214 10.38 19.13 15.56
CA MET A 214 10.45 19.17 14.11
C MET A 214 10.09 20.56 13.58
N LYS A 215 10.87 21.04 12.62
CA LYS A 215 10.69 22.33 11.96
C LYS A 215 10.34 22.17 10.49
N TYR A 216 11.03 21.28 9.79
CA TYR A 216 10.86 21.05 8.36
C TYR A 216 9.91 19.88 8.12
N VAL A 217 8.63 20.19 7.89
CA VAL A 217 7.55 19.19 7.74
C VAL A 217 6.68 19.50 6.51
N PRO A 218 5.85 18.53 6.04
CA PRO A 218 4.98 18.74 4.89
C PRO A 218 3.98 19.90 5.04
N SER A 219 3.36 20.06 6.21
CA SER A 219 2.42 21.14 6.56
C SER A 219 3.05 22.51 6.82
N ALA A 220 4.38 22.61 6.91
CA ALA A 220 5.06 23.90 7.11
C ALA A 220 5.01 24.76 5.84
N TYR A 221 5.24 26.06 6.01
CA TYR A 221 5.15 27.04 4.92
C TYR A 221 6.51 27.57 4.49
N TYR A 222 6.56 28.16 3.29
CA TYR A 222 7.78 28.71 2.69
C TYR A 222 8.94 27.70 2.71
N PHE A 223 10.15 28.12 3.08
CA PHE A 223 11.35 27.28 3.10
C PHE A 223 11.39 26.26 4.25
N GLU A 224 10.43 26.30 5.17
CA GLU A 224 10.23 25.25 6.16
C GLU A 224 9.40 24.09 5.61
N ASN A 225 8.66 24.33 4.51
CA ASN A 225 7.97 23.25 3.81
C ASN A 225 8.97 22.20 3.31
N LEU A 226 8.77 20.95 3.73
CA LEU A 226 9.67 19.83 3.45
C LEU A 226 10.00 19.68 1.95
N LYS A 227 8.98 19.51 1.09
CA LYS A 227 9.21 19.32 -0.35
C LYS A 227 9.84 20.54 -1.00
N ARG A 228 9.49 21.75 -0.56
CA ARG A 228 10.07 22.99 -1.08
C ARG A 228 11.55 23.12 -0.72
N LEU A 229 11.93 22.75 0.49
CA LEU A 229 13.33 22.70 0.92
C LEU A 229 14.14 21.77 0.00
N VAL A 230 13.63 20.56 -0.26
CA VAL A 230 14.26 19.60 -1.17
C VAL A 230 14.33 20.16 -2.60
N ARG A 231 13.23 20.72 -3.12
CA ARG A 231 13.16 21.31 -4.47
C ARG A 231 14.15 22.47 -4.67
N ALA A 232 14.39 23.27 -3.63
CA ALA A 232 15.32 24.40 -3.70
C ALA A 232 16.76 23.94 -3.94
N GLN A 233 17.16 22.82 -3.33
CA GLN A 233 18.50 22.21 -3.49
C GLN A 233 18.58 21.27 -4.71
N HIS A 234 17.47 20.63 -5.07
CA HIS A 234 17.39 19.63 -6.14
C HIS A 234 16.30 19.99 -7.16
N GLN A 235 16.72 20.79 -8.15
CA GLN A 235 15.79 21.39 -9.11
C GLN A 235 15.34 20.43 -10.23
N THR A 236 16.17 19.48 -10.63
CA THR A 236 15.93 18.64 -11.82
C THR A 236 15.14 17.35 -11.57
N PRO A 237 15.27 16.61 -10.46
CA PRO A 237 14.50 15.39 -10.26
C PRO A 237 13.03 15.68 -9.97
N ILE A 238 12.15 14.73 -10.26
CA ILE A 238 10.77 14.77 -9.77
C ILE A 238 10.79 14.34 -8.31
N LEU A 239 9.99 15.00 -7.48
CA LEU A 239 9.83 14.67 -6.07
C LEU A 239 8.45 14.04 -5.88
N PHE A 240 8.40 12.91 -5.18
CA PHE A 240 7.16 12.22 -4.85
C PHE A 240 6.71 12.56 -3.42
N ASP A 241 5.63 11.96 -2.96
CA ASP A 241 5.13 12.16 -1.60
C ASP A 241 6.12 11.64 -0.55
N PRO A 242 6.30 12.38 0.55
CA PRO A 242 7.22 12.00 1.60
C PRO A 242 6.66 10.86 2.43
N SER A 243 7.52 9.94 2.84
CA SER A 243 7.28 8.98 3.92
C SER A 243 7.92 9.49 5.22
N PHE A 244 7.32 9.19 6.37
CA PHE A 244 7.87 9.54 7.68
C PHE A 244 8.47 8.30 8.33
N GLU A 245 9.80 8.27 8.47
CA GLU A 245 10.54 7.05 8.81
C GLU A 245 11.54 7.36 9.93
N PRO A 246 11.14 7.21 11.19
CA PRO A 246 12.07 7.28 12.30
C PRO A 246 13.13 6.17 12.20
N ASP A 247 14.37 6.48 12.56
CA ASP A 247 15.39 5.45 12.68
C ASP A 247 15.18 4.56 13.91
N GLU A 248 16.02 3.52 14.05
CA GLU A 248 16.00 2.57 15.17
C GLU A 248 16.12 3.24 16.55
N SER A 249 16.71 4.45 16.62
CA SER A 249 16.84 5.24 17.86
C SER A 249 15.62 6.13 18.15
N GLY A 250 14.62 6.11 17.28
CA GLY A 250 13.45 7.01 17.31
C GLY A 250 13.79 8.44 16.89
N LYS A 251 14.86 8.66 16.12
CA LYS A 251 15.14 9.96 15.53
C LYS A 251 14.29 10.12 14.26
N PRO A 252 13.49 11.18 14.14
CA PRO A 252 12.59 11.34 13.01
C PRO A 252 13.35 11.68 11.72
N TYR A 253 12.93 11.09 10.61
CA TYR A 253 13.33 11.48 9.27
C TYR A 253 12.12 11.54 8.35
N TYR A 254 12.18 12.43 7.35
CA TYR A 254 11.30 12.32 6.19
C TYR A 254 12.09 11.82 4.99
N VAL A 255 11.53 10.85 4.30
CA VAL A 255 12.08 10.22 3.10
C VAL A 255 11.30 10.72 1.89
N VAL A 256 11.92 11.55 1.06
CA VAL A 256 11.32 12.08 -0.17
C VAL A 256 11.88 11.31 -1.36
N ALA A 257 11.09 10.39 -1.91
CA ALA A 257 11.49 9.67 -3.12
C ALA A 257 11.70 10.65 -4.29
N TYR A 258 12.69 10.35 -5.13
CA TYR A 258 12.99 11.12 -6.34
C TYR A 258 13.21 10.22 -7.55
N GLY A 259 12.93 10.78 -8.73
CA GLY A 259 13.05 10.05 -9.98
C GLY A 259 13.03 10.92 -11.22
N TYR A 260 12.91 10.26 -12.36
CA TYR A 260 12.78 10.88 -13.68
C TYR A 260 11.66 10.24 -14.47
N TYR A 261 11.09 11.00 -15.40
CA TYR A 261 10.10 10.46 -16.31
C TYR A 261 10.75 9.88 -17.56
N GLN A 262 10.32 8.69 -17.93
CA GLN A 262 10.45 8.16 -19.28
C GLN A 262 9.19 8.51 -20.11
N LYS A 263 9.33 8.46 -21.45
CA LYS A 263 8.24 8.70 -22.41
C LYS A 263 7.46 9.98 -22.08
N LEU A 264 8.15 11.13 -22.07
CA LEU A 264 7.55 12.46 -21.91
C LEU A 264 6.51 12.58 -20.78
N ARG A 265 6.94 12.29 -19.56
CA ARG A 265 6.11 12.35 -18.33
C ARG A 265 5.04 11.27 -18.16
N GLN A 266 5.14 10.15 -18.90
CA GLN A 266 4.15 9.07 -18.81
C GLN A 266 4.55 7.92 -17.90
N ILE A 267 5.84 7.71 -17.66
CA ILE A 267 6.36 6.60 -16.85
C ILE A 267 7.34 7.14 -15.83
N PRO A 268 6.93 7.41 -14.58
CA PRO A 268 7.84 7.73 -13.49
C PRO A 268 8.73 6.54 -13.11
N GLU A 269 10.03 6.78 -13.05
CA GLU A 269 11.02 5.83 -12.56
C GLU A 269 11.77 6.41 -11.35
N ILE A 270 11.64 5.74 -10.21
CA ILE A 270 12.33 6.12 -8.96
C ILE A 270 13.81 5.75 -9.06
N GLN A 271 14.67 6.68 -8.66
CA GLN A 271 16.13 6.51 -8.67
C GLN A 271 16.73 6.44 -7.25
N GLY A 272 16.01 6.99 -6.27
CA GLY A 272 16.48 7.06 -4.89
C GLY A 272 15.60 7.92 -4.02
N VAL A 273 16.15 8.33 -2.88
CA VAL A 273 15.45 9.14 -1.88
C VAL A 273 16.34 10.27 -1.35
N TYR A 274 15.69 11.38 -1.02
CA TYR A 274 16.26 12.44 -0.19
C TYR A 274 15.78 12.24 1.24
N VAL A 275 16.71 11.95 2.14
CA VAL A 275 16.45 11.83 3.57
C VAL A 275 16.67 13.19 4.21
N VAL A 276 15.62 13.74 4.80
CA VAL A 276 15.62 15.05 5.44
C VAL A 276 15.53 14.88 6.94
N ASP A 277 16.48 15.49 7.65
CA ASP A 277 16.39 15.67 9.11
C ASP A 277 15.43 16.84 9.40
N PRO A 278 14.23 16.58 9.96
CA PRO A 278 13.21 17.61 10.13
C PRO A 278 13.57 18.64 11.19
N GLN A 279 14.59 18.41 12.02
CA GLN A 279 15.01 19.35 13.06
C GLN A 279 15.86 20.48 12.47
N ASN A 280 16.80 20.15 11.59
CA ASN A 280 17.81 21.09 11.06
C ASN A 280 17.76 21.29 9.53
N GLY A 281 16.95 20.51 8.80
CA GLY A 281 16.79 20.63 7.35
C GLY A 281 17.96 20.05 6.55
N LYS A 282 18.86 19.28 7.17
CA LYS A 282 19.96 18.61 6.46
C LYS A 282 19.39 17.53 5.54
N ILE A 283 19.75 17.60 4.27
CA ILE A 283 19.34 16.64 3.24
C ILE A 283 20.52 15.71 2.93
N ARG A 284 20.24 14.40 2.87
CA ARG A 284 21.16 13.39 2.34
C ARG A 284 20.51 12.68 1.17
N ASN A 285 21.28 12.44 0.12
CA ASN A 285 20.82 11.74 -1.08
C ASN A 285 21.32 10.29 -1.05
N TYR A 286 20.41 9.34 -1.29
CA TYR A 286 20.73 7.93 -1.47
C TYR A 286 20.07 7.40 -2.73
N THR A 287 20.78 6.58 -3.49
CA THR A 287 20.19 5.77 -4.56
C THR A 287 19.50 4.55 -3.97
N LEU A 288 18.59 3.91 -4.71
CA LEU A 288 17.91 2.68 -4.25
C LEU A 288 18.88 1.56 -3.84
N LYS A 289 20.09 1.53 -4.41
CA LYS A 289 21.13 0.53 -4.09
C LYS A 289 21.82 0.77 -2.75
N ASN A 290 21.80 2.01 -2.24
CA ASN A 290 22.57 2.46 -1.08
C ASN A 290 21.66 3.02 0.02
N LEU A 291 20.43 2.48 0.15
CA LEU A 291 19.48 2.93 1.16
C LEU A 291 19.92 2.49 2.56
N PRO A 292 19.97 3.42 3.55
CA PRO A 292 20.10 3.07 4.96
C PRO A 292 19.09 2.00 5.40
N GLY A 293 19.47 1.20 6.40
CA GLY A 293 18.67 0.06 6.87
C GLY A 293 17.27 0.45 7.38
N PHE A 294 17.16 1.59 8.06
CA PHE A 294 15.90 2.09 8.62
C PHE A 294 14.90 2.60 7.57
N ILE A 295 15.29 2.69 6.29
CA ILE A 295 14.39 3.21 5.26
C ILE A 295 13.50 2.10 4.73
N ASP A 296 12.27 1.97 5.19
CA ASP A 296 11.38 0.94 4.67
C ASP A 296 10.75 1.37 3.33
N GLN A 297 10.37 2.64 3.14
CA GLN A 297 9.56 3.05 1.99
C GLN A 297 10.31 4.02 1.05
N ALA A 298 11.03 3.48 0.06
CA ALA A 298 11.66 4.27 -1.00
C ALA A 298 10.78 4.42 -2.26
N ILE A 299 9.93 3.43 -2.56
CA ILE A 299 8.91 3.49 -3.60
C ILE A 299 7.58 3.89 -2.95
N PRO A 300 6.97 5.03 -3.31
CA PRO A 300 5.66 5.42 -2.79
C PRO A 300 4.53 4.48 -3.24
N SER A 301 3.47 4.36 -2.42
CA SER A 301 2.26 3.57 -2.70
C SER A 301 1.62 3.96 -4.04
N THR A 302 1.46 5.26 -4.32
CA THR A 302 0.90 5.77 -5.59
C THR A 302 1.68 5.32 -6.83
N VAL A 303 3.00 5.15 -6.72
CA VAL A 303 3.85 4.66 -7.81
C VAL A 303 3.68 3.16 -7.97
N ALA A 304 3.65 2.43 -6.86
CA ALA A 304 3.40 0.98 -6.86
C ALA A 304 2.02 0.63 -7.41
N GLU A 305 0.98 1.38 -7.05
CA GLU A 305 -0.37 1.24 -7.59
C GLU A 305 -0.37 1.43 -9.12
N ALA A 306 0.28 2.49 -9.61
CA ALA A 306 0.42 2.72 -11.04
C ALA A 306 1.12 1.55 -11.74
N TRP A 307 2.19 1.00 -11.17
CA TRP A 307 2.92 -0.14 -11.76
C TRP A 307 2.09 -1.42 -11.78
N ASN A 308 1.35 -1.71 -10.71
CA ASN A 308 0.40 -2.83 -10.63
C ASN A 308 -0.71 -2.70 -11.67
N THR A 309 -1.33 -1.52 -11.73
CA THR A 309 -2.35 -1.19 -12.74
C THR A 309 -1.80 -1.35 -14.16
N TRP A 310 -0.57 -0.91 -14.45
CA TRP A 310 0.01 -1.09 -15.78
C TRP A 310 0.32 -2.55 -16.12
N TYR A 311 0.85 -3.31 -15.16
CA TYR A 311 1.13 -4.73 -15.36
C TYR A 311 -0.16 -5.53 -15.63
N GLY A 312 -1.26 -5.16 -14.98
CA GLY A 312 -2.54 -5.85 -15.11
C GLY A 312 -3.42 -5.37 -16.27
N GLU A 313 -3.66 -4.06 -16.37
CA GLU A 313 -4.64 -3.50 -17.30
C GLU A 313 -4.09 -3.17 -18.69
N ASN A 314 -2.78 -2.89 -18.78
CA ASN A 314 -2.18 -2.44 -20.03
C ASN A 314 -1.59 -3.60 -20.86
N ILE A 315 -1.83 -4.85 -20.44
CA ILE A 315 -1.45 -6.06 -21.18
C ILE A 315 -2.03 -6.02 -22.60
N HIS A 316 -1.22 -6.39 -23.58
CA HIS A 316 -1.52 -6.30 -25.03
C HIS A 316 -1.85 -4.88 -25.56
N GLY A 317 -1.69 -3.82 -24.76
CA GLY A 317 -1.80 -2.44 -25.20
C GLY A 317 -3.23 -1.85 -25.17
N PHE A 318 -3.38 -0.67 -25.78
CA PHE A 318 -4.56 0.18 -25.62
C PHE A 318 -5.88 -0.46 -26.11
N TRP A 319 -5.88 -1.07 -27.29
CA TRP A 319 -7.08 -1.68 -27.86
C TRP A 319 -7.56 -2.87 -27.02
N ASN A 320 -6.63 -3.64 -26.44
CA ASN A 320 -6.98 -4.72 -25.53
C ASN A 320 -7.63 -4.18 -24.25
N LYS A 321 -6.99 -3.20 -23.61
CA LYS A 321 -7.51 -2.55 -22.40
C LYS A 321 -8.96 -2.06 -22.57
N LEU A 322 -9.28 -1.48 -23.73
CA LEU A 322 -10.58 -0.85 -23.97
C LEU A 322 -11.65 -1.84 -24.48
N PHE A 323 -11.30 -2.79 -25.34
CA PHE A 323 -12.29 -3.61 -26.05
C PHE A 323 -12.20 -5.11 -25.72
N ALA A 324 -11.05 -5.73 -25.98
CA ALA A 324 -10.94 -7.20 -25.92
C ALA A 324 -10.81 -7.73 -24.47
N GLN A 325 -10.13 -6.98 -23.60
CA GLN A 325 -9.88 -7.32 -22.20
C GLN A 325 -9.29 -8.73 -22.00
N GLU A 326 -8.53 -9.20 -22.99
CA GLU A 326 -7.83 -10.48 -23.00
C GLU A 326 -6.69 -10.45 -21.98
N ASP A 327 -6.60 -11.49 -21.14
CA ASP A 327 -5.63 -11.63 -20.04
C ASP A 327 -5.55 -10.46 -19.05
N MET A 328 -6.54 -9.57 -19.13
CA MET A 328 -6.60 -8.36 -18.31
C MET A 328 -6.92 -8.73 -16.88
N LYS A 329 -6.11 -8.20 -15.96
CA LYS A 329 -6.28 -8.33 -14.52
C LYS A 329 -6.24 -6.95 -13.89
N ARG A 330 -7.15 -6.70 -12.96
CA ARG A 330 -7.33 -5.38 -12.34
C ARG A 330 -7.03 -5.49 -10.84
N PRO A 331 -6.20 -4.60 -10.26
CA PRO A 331 -6.06 -4.51 -8.81
C PRO A 331 -7.42 -4.43 -8.13
N THR A 332 -7.61 -5.17 -7.04
CA THR A 332 -8.89 -5.19 -6.32
C THR A 332 -9.10 -3.85 -5.62
N GLU A 333 -10.23 -3.20 -5.92
CA GLU A 333 -10.67 -2.00 -5.21
C GLU A 333 -11.28 -2.41 -3.86
N TRP A 334 -10.67 -1.97 -2.75
CA TRP A 334 -11.18 -2.18 -1.40
C TRP A 334 -11.96 -0.94 -0.94
N SER A 335 -13.03 -1.12 -0.16
CA SER A 335 -13.93 -0.02 0.24
C SER A 335 -13.27 1.09 1.06
N GLN A 336 -12.05 0.86 1.56
CA GLN A 336 -11.33 1.76 2.47
C GLN A 336 -9.99 2.26 1.91
N SER A 337 -9.58 1.87 0.70
CA SER A 337 -8.36 2.34 0.04
C SER A 337 -8.43 2.12 -1.48
N ASP A 338 -8.05 3.15 -2.24
CA ASP A 338 -7.85 3.08 -3.70
C ASP A 338 -6.36 2.77 -4.05
N GLU A 339 -5.54 2.45 -3.06
CA GLU A 339 -4.11 2.16 -3.20
C GLU A 339 -3.73 0.78 -2.63
N VAL A 340 -2.57 0.27 -3.09
CA VAL A 340 -1.82 -0.84 -2.48
C VAL A 340 -1.70 -0.74 -0.96
N ASN A 341 -1.63 -1.89 -0.30
CA ASN A 341 -1.47 -1.98 1.15
C ASN A 341 -0.03 -2.36 1.55
N GLY A 342 0.47 -1.85 2.67
CA GLY A 342 1.81 -2.16 3.18
C GLY A 342 1.83 -3.48 3.95
N VAL A 343 2.62 -4.45 3.48
CA VAL A 343 2.76 -5.78 4.06
C VAL A 343 4.24 -6.12 4.25
N PHE A 344 4.62 -6.59 5.43
CA PHE A 344 5.98 -7.08 5.67
C PHE A 344 6.08 -8.55 5.29
N ASP A 345 7.12 -8.94 4.55
CA ASP A 345 7.39 -10.35 4.26
C ASP A 345 8.12 -11.05 5.42
N HIS A 346 8.44 -12.33 5.23
CA HIS A 346 9.14 -13.15 6.23
C HIS A 346 10.54 -12.64 6.60
N ASN A 347 11.15 -11.79 5.77
CA ASN A 347 12.44 -11.14 6.06
C ASN A 347 12.27 -9.76 6.71
N LEU A 348 11.03 -9.40 7.06
CA LEU A 348 10.64 -8.07 7.52
C LEU A 348 11.10 -6.97 6.54
N GLU A 349 10.92 -7.23 5.24
CA GLU A 349 10.98 -6.20 4.21
C GLU A 349 9.57 -5.74 3.86
N LEU A 350 9.36 -4.42 3.81
CA LEU A 350 8.09 -3.84 3.42
C LEU A 350 7.84 -4.07 1.91
N ASN A 351 6.64 -4.51 1.60
CA ASN A 351 6.14 -4.72 0.25
C ASN A 351 4.78 -4.02 0.09
N TRP A 352 4.55 -3.43 -1.07
CA TRP A 352 3.22 -3.01 -1.49
C TRP A 352 2.47 -4.20 -2.06
N PHE A 353 1.41 -4.60 -1.36
CA PHE A 353 0.54 -5.71 -1.67
C PHE A 353 -0.73 -5.25 -2.39
N THR A 354 -1.12 -5.99 -3.42
CA THR A 354 -2.48 -5.92 -3.99
C THR A 354 -2.84 -7.26 -4.63
N ASP A 355 -4.10 -7.69 -4.46
CA ASP A 355 -4.66 -8.80 -5.19
C ASP A 355 -5.34 -8.32 -6.48
N PHE A 356 -5.47 -9.21 -7.46
CA PHE A 356 -6.04 -8.89 -8.77
C PHE A 356 -7.32 -9.68 -9.01
N THR A 357 -8.31 -9.04 -9.60
CA THR A 357 -9.57 -9.65 -10.07
C THR A 357 -9.71 -9.53 -11.58
N ARG A 358 -10.70 -10.20 -12.15
CA ARG A 358 -11.04 -9.99 -13.56
C ARG A 358 -11.92 -8.74 -13.68
N PRO A 359 -11.71 -7.89 -14.71
CA PRO A 359 -12.43 -6.62 -14.91
C PRO A 359 -13.97 -6.68 -14.91
N LYS A 360 -14.55 -7.86 -15.14
CA LYS A 360 -16.01 -8.09 -15.21
C LYS A 360 -16.48 -9.26 -14.35
N SER A 361 -15.62 -9.79 -13.47
CA SER A 361 -16.06 -10.89 -12.60
C SER A 361 -16.70 -10.34 -11.34
N GLY A 362 -17.98 -10.63 -11.13
CA GLY A 362 -18.58 -10.63 -9.79
C GLY A 362 -18.11 -11.82 -8.94
N SER A 363 -17.10 -12.59 -9.41
CA SER A 363 -16.56 -13.71 -8.66
C SER A 363 -15.82 -13.20 -7.43
N GLY A 364 -16.07 -13.85 -6.30
CA GLY A 364 -15.32 -13.60 -5.07
C GLY A 364 -13.86 -14.08 -5.09
N ALA A 365 -13.34 -14.47 -6.25
CA ALA A 365 -12.01 -15.03 -6.42
C ALA A 365 -11.04 -14.02 -7.06
N MET A 366 -9.77 -14.12 -6.69
CA MET A 366 -8.65 -13.42 -7.32
C MET A 366 -8.07 -14.26 -8.47
N VAL A 367 -7.32 -13.61 -9.36
CA VAL A 367 -6.52 -14.26 -10.41
C VAL A 367 -5.03 -14.32 -10.07
N GLY A 368 -4.65 -13.79 -8.90
CA GLY A 368 -3.29 -13.70 -8.39
C GLY A 368 -3.12 -12.44 -7.54
N TYR A 369 -1.97 -12.28 -6.93
CA TYR A 369 -1.60 -11.07 -6.18
C TYR A 369 -0.14 -10.69 -6.45
N SER A 370 0.21 -9.45 -6.14
CA SER A 370 1.59 -8.97 -6.23
C SER A 370 2.12 -8.49 -4.88
N MET A 371 3.44 -8.60 -4.74
CA MET A 371 4.22 -7.96 -3.69
C MET A 371 5.33 -7.15 -4.37
N LEU A 372 5.28 -5.82 -4.22
CA LEU A 372 6.28 -4.91 -4.75
C LEU A 372 7.17 -4.40 -3.61
N ASN A 373 8.41 -4.86 -3.60
CA ASN A 373 9.39 -4.51 -2.57
C ASN A 373 9.68 -3.00 -2.60
N THR A 374 9.39 -2.31 -1.51
CA THR A 374 9.38 -0.84 -1.43
C THR A 374 10.78 -0.23 -1.45
N ARG A 375 11.83 -1.02 -1.21
CA ARG A 375 13.24 -0.58 -1.26
C ARG A 375 13.85 -0.76 -2.64
N THR A 376 13.53 -1.86 -3.33
CA THR A 376 14.18 -2.24 -4.59
C THR A 376 13.34 -1.93 -5.83
N GLY A 377 12.03 -1.81 -5.68
CA GLY A 377 11.08 -1.68 -6.80
C GLY A 377 10.93 -2.95 -7.64
N LYS A 378 11.37 -4.11 -7.14
CA LYS A 378 11.09 -5.41 -7.75
C LYS A 378 9.67 -5.85 -7.37
N MET A 379 8.94 -6.39 -8.34
CA MET A 379 7.59 -6.90 -8.13
C MET A 379 7.59 -8.42 -8.30
N ILE A 380 7.00 -9.14 -7.36
CA ILE A 380 6.72 -10.57 -7.48
C ILE A 380 5.23 -10.73 -7.72
N TYR A 381 4.84 -11.52 -8.72
CA TYR A 381 3.45 -11.85 -9.00
C TYR A 381 3.21 -13.35 -8.77
N TYR A 382 2.25 -13.67 -7.92
CA TYR A 382 1.89 -15.03 -7.53
C TYR A 382 0.67 -15.49 -8.31
N ALA A 383 0.91 -16.27 -9.37
CA ALA A 383 -0.15 -16.75 -10.24
C ALA A 383 -0.90 -17.99 -9.68
N SER A 384 -0.30 -18.76 -8.76
CA SER A 384 -0.95 -19.94 -8.17
C SER A 384 -2.16 -19.60 -7.32
N ALA A 385 -2.26 -18.36 -6.86
CA ALA A 385 -3.39 -17.87 -6.06
C ALA A 385 -4.67 -17.67 -6.88
N ASN A 386 -4.64 -17.94 -8.19
CA ASN A 386 -5.81 -17.93 -9.04
C ASN A 386 -6.89 -18.90 -8.49
N GLY A 387 -8.09 -18.37 -8.26
CA GLY A 387 -9.21 -19.12 -7.68
C GLY A 387 -9.34 -19.00 -6.16
N LEU A 388 -8.35 -18.43 -5.47
CA LEU A 388 -8.47 -18.07 -4.05
C LEU A 388 -9.39 -16.87 -3.86
N LEU A 389 -9.95 -16.72 -2.67
CA LEU A 389 -10.78 -15.60 -2.22
C LEU A 389 -10.02 -14.27 -2.39
N ASN A 390 -10.62 -13.29 -3.07
CA ASN A 390 -10.05 -11.94 -3.16
C ASN A 390 -10.24 -11.17 -1.84
N GLY A 391 -9.49 -10.08 -1.66
CA GLY A 391 -9.49 -9.31 -0.40
C GLY A 391 -10.88 -8.76 -0.05
N LYS A 392 -11.63 -8.27 -1.06
CA LYS A 392 -12.99 -7.77 -0.88
C LYS A 392 -13.95 -8.87 -0.38
N SER A 393 -13.81 -10.10 -0.88
CA SER A 393 -14.60 -11.23 -0.41
C SER A 393 -14.21 -11.67 0.99
N ALA A 394 -12.92 -11.64 1.35
CA ALA A 394 -12.48 -11.89 2.72
C ALA A 394 -13.10 -10.88 3.71
N MET A 395 -13.12 -9.59 3.35
CA MET A 395 -13.83 -8.55 4.12
C MET A 395 -15.33 -8.87 4.24
N ASN A 396 -15.98 -9.24 3.14
CA ASN A 396 -17.41 -9.58 3.15
C ASN A 396 -17.72 -10.79 4.04
N VAL A 397 -16.84 -11.80 4.09
CA VAL A 397 -16.97 -12.95 4.99
C VAL A 397 -16.94 -12.46 6.44
N ALA A 398 -15.93 -11.65 6.78
CA ALA A 398 -15.79 -11.11 8.13
C ALA A 398 -16.99 -10.25 8.58
N GLU A 399 -17.44 -9.33 7.74
CA GLU A 399 -18.59 -8.46 8.03
C GLU A 399 -19.91 -9.25 8.13
N LYS A 400 -20.09 -10.31 7.33
CA LYS A 400 -21.27 -11.18 7.43
C LYS A 400 -21.30 -11.96 8.74
N THR A 401 -20.16 -12.47 9.20
CA THR A 401 -20.04 -13.17 10.49
C THR A 401 -20.50 -12.28 11.65
N PHE A 402 -20.16 -10.98 11.61
CA PHE A 402 -20.49 -10.00 12.65
C PHE A 402 -21.56 -8.98 12.23
N LYS A 403 -22.49 -9.39 11.35
CA LYS A 403 -23.50 -8.49 10.77
C LYS A 403 -24.39 -7.83 11.83
N GLN A 404 -24.69 -8.52 12.93
CA GLN A 404 -25.51 -8.01 14.02
C GLN A 404 -24.80 -6.88 14.78
N ASN A 405 -23.48 -7.00 14.94
CA ASN A 405 -22.63 -6.03 15.62
C ASN A 405 -22.37 -4.77 14.78
N LYS A 406 -22.61 -4.85 13.46
CA LYS A 406 -22.30 -3.79 12.48
C LYS A 406 -20.82 -3.40 12.50
N TYR A 407 -19.95 -4.41 12.61
CA TYR A 407 -18.52 -4.19 12.46
C TYR A 407 -18.17 -3.98 10.99
N GLU A 408 -17.19 -3.12 10.76
CA GLU A 408 -16.64 -2.81 9.44
C GLU A 408 -15.26 -3.44 9.33
N ALA A 409 -15.00 -4.16 8.23
CA ALA A 409 -13.69 -4.75 8.00
C ALA A 409 -12.69 -3.64 7.63
N GLY A 410 -11.51 -3.70 8.25
CA GLY A 410 -10.34 -2.96 7.80
C GLY A 410 -9.75 -3.56 6.53
N ILE A 411 -8.72 -2.90 5.99
CA ILE A 411 -8.00 -3.39 4.82
C ILE A 411 -7.38 -4.77 5.16
N PRO A 412 -7.68 -5.82 4.39
CA PRO A 412 -7.22 -7.18 4.68
C PRO A 412 -5.76 -7.36 4.22
N ASN A 413 -5.01 -8.20 4.94
CA ASN A 413 -3.65 -8.59 4.57
C ASN A 413 -3.57 -10.08 4.25
N LEU A 414 -2.90 -10.46 3.17
CA LEU A 414 -2.68 -11.86 2.82
C LEU A 414 -1.29 -12.32 3.23
N TYR A 415 -1.24 -13.38 4.03
CA TYR A 415 0.01 -14.02 4.44
C TYR A 415 -0.03 -15.51 4.15
N THR A 416 1.14 -16.16 4.11
CA THR A 416 1.21 -17.61 4.22
C THR A 416 1.34 -17.98 5.70
N ILE A 417 0.28 -18.50 6.31
CA ILE A 417 0.23 -18.88 7.73
C ILE A 417 0.07 -20.39 7.79
N TYR A 418 0.99 -21.09 8.47
CA TYR A 418 1.01 -22.57 8.54
C TYR A 418 0.94 -23.25 7.15
N GLY A 419 1.64 -22.66 6.17
CA GLY A 419 1.69 -23.15 4.79
C GLY A 419 0.45 -22.87 3.92
N GLN A 420 -0.60 -22.23 4.46
CA GLN A 420 -1.80 -21.83 3.74
C GLN A 420 -1.82 -20.33 3.48
N GLU A 421 -2.30 -19.91 2.30
CA GLU A 421 -2.68 -18.51 2.08
C GLU A 421 -3.87 -18.14 2.97
N THR A 422 -3.69 -17.15 3.83
CA THR A 422 -4.65 -16.76 4.87
C THR A 422 -4.80 -15.24 4.91
N TRP A 423 -6.04 -14.78 4.86
CA TRP A 423 -6.40 -13.39 5.04
C TRP A 423 -6.48 -13.04 6.53
N VAL A 424 -5.77 -12.01 6.94
CA VAL A 424 -5.89 -11.35 8.24
C VAL A 424 -6.82 -10.16 8.07
N VAL A 425 -7.98 -10.21 8.69
CA VAL A 425 -9.03 -9.20 8.56
C VAL A 425 -9.39 -8.63 9.93
N PRO A 426 -8.93 -7.42 10.27
CA PRO A 426 -9.37 -6.74 11.48
C PRO A 426 -10.78 -6.16 11.30
N LEU A 427 -11.60 -6.23 12.33
CA LEU A 427 -12.97 -5.70 12.37
C LEU A 427 -13.07 -4.59 13.42
N MET A 428 -13.61 -3.44 13.00
CA MET A 428 -13.76 -2.27 13.85
C MET A 428 -15.23 -1.91 14.04
N ASP A 429 -15.54 -1.20 15.12
CA ASP A 429 -16.83 -0.52 15.23
C ASP A 429 -16.85 0.81 14.44
N SER A 430 -18.00 1.47 14.45
CA SER A 430 -18.21 2.76 13.79
C SER A 430 -17.32 3.91 14.30
N ASN A 431 -16.65 3.73 15.44
CA ASN A 431 -15.68 4.68 16.00
C ASN A 431 -14.23 4.28 15.69
N HIS A 432 -14.03 3.32 14.77
CA HIS A 432 -12.72 2.78 14.39
C HIS A 432 -11.97 2.09 15.54
N VAL A 433 -12.70 1.64 16.56
CA VAL A 433 -12.11 0.84 17.64
C VAL A 433 -12.06 -0.62 17.19
N LEU A 434 -10.88 -1.25 17.27
CA LEU A 434 -10.73 -2.68 17.01
C LEU A 434 -11.62 -3.49 17.96
N ARG A 435 -12.41 -4.41 17.41
CA ARG A 435 -13.34 -5.27 18.15
C ARG A 435 -13.02 -6.74 18.00
N GLU A 436 -12.76 -7.17 16.78
CA GLU A 436 -12.50 -8.58 16.46
C GLU A 436 -11.37 -8.67 15.42
N LEU A 437 -10.69 -9.81 15.41
CA LEU A 437 -9.74 -10.19 14.39
C LEU A 437 -10.24 -11.48 13.76
N MET A 438 -10.04 -11.63 12.44
CA MET A 438 -10.35 -12.88 11.75
C MET A 438 -9.19 -13.36 10.88
N LEU A 439 -8.95 -14.66 10.92
CA LEU A 439 -8.07 -15.37 9.99
C LEU A 439 -8.93 -16.22 9.08
N ILE A 440 -8.94 -15.94 7.78
CA ILE A 440 -9.81 -16.60 6.80
C ILE A 440 -8.94 -17.34 5.79
N HIS A 441 -9.18 -18.64 5.61
CA HIS A 441 -8.46 -19.44 4.64
C HIS A 441 -8.73 -18.97 3.21
N GLY A 442 -7.66 -18.78 2.43
CA GLY A 442 -7.71 -18.21 1.08
C GLY A 442 -8.52 -19.05 0.10
N LYS A 443 -8.63 -20.37 0.28
CA LYS A 443 -9.39 -21.24 -0.64
C LYS A 443 -10.81 -21.55 -0.16
N ASN A 444 -11.06 -21.51 1.14
CA ASN A 444 -12.32 -21.97 1.73
C ASN A 444 -12.78 -21.00 2.82
N GLU A 445 -13.79 -20.18 2.49
CA GLU A 445 -14.32 -19.16 3.38
C GLU A 445 -14.96 -19.70 4.67
N ASN A 446 -15.27 -21.01 4.74
CA ASN A 446 -15.80 -21.66 5.94
C ASN A 446 -14.71 -22.10 6.93
N VAL A 447 -13.43 -22.02 6.53
CA VAL A 447 -12.28 -22.32 7.41
C VAL A 447 -11.70 -21.01 7.89
N TYR A 448 -12.14 -20.57 9.06
CA TYR A 448 -11.69 -19.34 9.70
C TYR A 448 -11.62 -19.46 11.22
N SER A 449 -10.92 -18.51 11.86
CA SER A 449 -11.05 -18.19 13.28
C SER A 449 -11.46 -16.72 13.45
N ALA A 450 -12.11 -16.42 14.56
CA ALA A 450 -12.49 -15.06 14.91
C ALA A 450 -12.32 -14.88 16.43
N GLU A 451 -11.44 -13.97 16.84
CA GLU A 451 -11.11 -13.75 18.26
C GLU A 451 -10.72 -12.29 18.51
N THR A 452 -10.81 -11.86 19.76
CA THR A 452 -10.49 -10.48 20.17
C THR A 452 -8.99 -10.24 20.43
N ASP A 453 -8.21 -11.30 20.65
CA ASP A 453 -6.78 -11.23 20.93
C ASP A 453 -5.97 -12.08 19.95
N LYS A 454 -4.76 -11.61 19.64
CA LYS A 454 -3.92 -12.21 18.60
C LYS A 454 -3.54 -13.64 18.93
N ARG A 455 -3.19 -13.95 20.19
CA ARG A 455 -2.71 -15.29 20.54
C ARG A 455 -3.80 -16.33 20.33
N THR A 456 -4.97 -16.10 20.93
CA THR A 456 -6.11 -17.01 20.79
C THR A 456 -6.56 -17.11 19.34
N LEU A 457 -6.51 -16.01 18.57
CA LEU A 457 -6.85 -16.00 17.14
C LEU A 457 -6.07 -17.06 16.35
N PHE A 458 -4.75 -17.09 16.54
CA PHE A 458 -3.86 -18.00 15.82
C PHE A 458 -3.97 -19.44 16.33
N ASP A 459 -4.14 -19.64 17.64
CA ASP A 459 -4.38 -20.96 18.23
C ASP A 459 -5.70 -21.58 17.72
N SER A 460 -6.78 -20.80 17.72
CA SER A 460 -8.07 -21.16 17.14
C SER A 460 -7.97 -21.43 15.63
N TYR A 461 -7.15 -20.67 14.90
CA TYR A 461 -6.95 -20.90 13.46
C TYR A 461 -6.23 -22.21 13.18
N LYS A 462 -5.18 -22.52 13.96
CA LYS A 462 -4.45 -23.79 13.87
C LYS A 462 -5.41 -24.97 14.08
N TYR A 463 -6.33 -24.85 15.05
CA TYR A 463 -7.40 -25.83 15.24
C TYR A 463 -8.37 -25.92 14.06
N ALA A 464 -8.81 -24.78 13.50
CA ALA A 464 -9.70 -24.72 12.35
C ALA A 464 -9.07 -25.38 11.11
N LEU A 465 -7.79 -25.12 10.83
CA LEU A 465 -7.05 -25.78 9.76
C LEU A 465 -6.98 -27.29 9.94
N ALA A 466 -6.86 -27.77 11.17
CA ALA A 466 -6.67 -29.19 11.42
C ALA A 466 -7.99 -30.00 11.47
N THR A 467 -9.13 -29.32 11.63
CA THR A 467 -10.45 -29.97 11.81
C THR A 467 -11.46 -29.65 10.70
N LYS A 468 -11.39 -28.45 10.11
CA LYS A 468 -12.34 -27.97 9.08
C LYS A 468 -11.76 -28.00 7.67
N LEU A 469 -10.43 -27.94 7.52
CA LEU A 469 -9.78 -28.27 6.26
C LEU A 469 -9.88 -29.79 6.12
N GLY A 470 -10.74 -30.28 5.22
CA GLY A 470 -10.85 -31.71 4.91
C GLY A 470 -9.56 -32.28 4.33
N ASP A 471 -9.64 -33.33 3.51
CA ASP A 471 -8.51 -34.10 2.93
C ASP A 471 -7.54 -33.31 1.98
N ASP A 472 -7.32 -32.02 2.19
CA ASP A 472 -6.24 -31.26 1.55
C ASP A 472 -4.93 -31.59 2.28
N HIS A 473 -4.17 -32.55 1.75
CA HIS A 473 -2.85 -32.97 2.24
C HIS A 473 -1.78 -31.86 2.21
N ALA A 474 -2.18 -30.62 1.89
CA ALA A 474 -1.34 -29.46 1.72
C ALA A 474 -1.07 -28.66 3.00
N VAL A 475 -1.43 -29.15 4.20
CA VAL A 475 -0.85 -28.61 5.45
C VAL A 475 0.59 -29.12 5.52
N PRO A 476 1.62 -28.29 5.23
CA PRO A 476 2.97 -28.62 5.60
C PRO A 476 3.04 -28.28 7.09
N THR A 477 2.50 -29.18 7.90
CA THR A 477 3.13 -29.35 9.20
C THR A 477 4.53 -29.77 8.84
N ASP A 478 5.55 -29.03 9.29
CA ASP A 478 6.91 -29.53 9.29
C ASP A 478 6.85 -31.01 9.63
N SER A 479 7.44 -31.89 8.82
CA SER A 479 7.32 -33.35 9.06
C SER A 479 7.79 -33.72 10.48
N ALA A 480 8.55 -32.82 11.13
CA ALA A 480 8.96 -32.85 12.53
C ALA A 480 7.83 -32.72 13.57
N LEU A 481 6.66 -32.17 13.24
CA LEU A 481 5.53 -31.97 14.17
C LEU A 481 4.51 -33.11 14.15
N LEU A 482 4.59 -34.05 13.22
CA LEU A 482 3.68 -35.22 13.21
C LEU A 482 4.26 -36.33 14.09
N LYS A 483 3.59 -36.63 15.20
CA LYS A 483 3.96 -37.75 16.08
C LYS A 483 2.95 -38.89 15.92
N LYS A 484 3.47 -40.12 15.94
CA LYS A 484 2.67 -41.34 16.01
C LYS A 484 2.52 -41.75 17.48
N MET A 485 1.31 -42.10 17.87
CA MET A 485 0.99 -42.57 19.21
C MET A 485 0.10 -43.79 19.14
N THR A 486 0.31 -44.70 20.07
CA THR A 486 -0.55 -45.87 20.29
C THR A 486 -0.89 -45.90 21.76
N GLY A 487 -2.16 -46.11 22.09
CA GLY A 487 -2.62 -46.07 23.47
C GLY A 487 -4.05 -46.55 23.64
N SER A 488 -4.40 -46.87 24.88
CA SER A 488 -5.75 -47.24 25.26
C SER A 488 -6.57 -45.98 25.55
N ILE A 489 -7.75 -45.89 24.94
CA ILE A 489 -8.62 -44.74 25.13
C ILE A 489 -9.16 -44.70 26.56
N THR A 490 -8.95 -43.60 27.28
CA THR A 490 -9.49 -43.41 28.64
C THR A 490 -10.85 -42.73 28.63
N HIS A 491 -11.01 -41.70 27.79
CA HIS A 491 -12.23 -40.90 27.70
C HIS A 491 -12.61 -40.66 26.24
N VAL A 492 -13.91 -40.58 25.96
CA VAL A 492 -14.44 -40.21 24.64
C VAL A 492 -15.61 -39.25 24.83
N TYR A 493 -15.54 -38.11 24.15
CA TYR A 493 -16.63 -37.16 24.01
C TYR A 493 -17.00 -37.01 22.53
N ARG A 494 -18.28 -36.81 22.25
CA ARG A 494 -18.77 -36.63 20.88
C ARG A 494 -19.82 -35.55 20.83
N TYR A 495 -19.76 -34.75 19.78
CA TYR A 495 -20.80 -33.79 19.47
C TYR A 495 -20.99 -33.71 17.95
N TYR A 496 -22.16 -33.25 17.54
CA TYR A 496 -22.46 -32.99 16.14
C TYR A 496 -22.11 -31.55 15.83
N ASP A 497 -21.26 -31.33 14.82
CA ASP A 497 -20.96 -30.02 14.29
C ASP A 497 -22.03 -29.66 13.25
N GLU A 498 -22.93 -28.75 13.63
CA GLU A 498 -24.05 -28.34 12.77
C GLU A 498 -23.59 -27.57 11.52
N GLU A 499 -22.47 -26.85 11.59
CA GLU A 499 -21.93 -26.08 10.46
C GLU A 499 -21.26 -27.00 9.44
N ALA A 500 -20.48 -27.98 9.92
CA ALA A 500 -19.73 -28.89 9.07
C ALA A 500 -20.47 -30.20 8.74
N HIS A 501 -21.69 -30.38 9.26
CA HIS A 501 -22.55 -31.55 9.09
C HIS A 501 -21.86 -32.89 9.39
N GLN A 502 -20.97 -32.93 10.39
CA GLN A 502 -20.18 -34.10 10.74
C GLN A 502 -20.11 -34.31 12.26
N THR A 503 -19.90 -35.56 12.69
CA THR A 503 -19.67 -35.87 14.10
C THR A 503 -18.20 -35.66 14.42
N VAL A 504 -17.93 -34.83 15.43
CA VAL A 504 -16.58 -34.65 15.97
C VAL A 504 -16.43 -35.56 17.18
N SER A 505 -15.40 -36.39 17.18
CA SER A 505 -15.04 -37.28 18.27
C SER A 505 -13.75 -36.81 18.93
N GLN A 506 -13.83 -36.48 20.21
CA GLN A 506 -12.68 -36.15 21.05
C GLN A 506 -12.37 -37.33 21.96
N PHE A 507 -11.09 -37.68 22.11
CA PHE A 507 -10.67 -38.79 22.95
C PHE A 507 -9.33 -38.52 23.65
N MET A 508 -9.10 -39.18 24.78
CA MET A 508 -7.83 -39.16 25.50
C MET A 508 -7.25 -40.57 25.54
N VAL A 509 -5.93 -40.70 25.60
CA VAL A 509 -5.25 -42.00 25.76
C VAL A 509 -4.48 -42.07 27.07
N ASP A 510 -4.14 -43.28 27.50
CA ASP A 510 -3.38 -43.55 28.70
C ASP A 510 -2.03 -42.82 28.72
N ASN A 511 -1.63 -42.33 29.90
CA ASN A 511 -0.40 -41.57 30.13
C ASN A 511 -0.23 -40.32 29.24
N ASN A 512 -1.34 -39.74 28.75
CA ASN A 512 -1.33 -38.47 28.02
C ASN A 512 -2.49 -37.57 28.46
N GLU A 513 -2.17 -36.31 28.79
CA GLU A 513 -3.16 -35.30 29.18
C GLU A 513 -3.78 -34.57 27.98
N LYS A 514 -3.31 -34.82 26.76
CA LYS A 514 -3.85 -34.22 25.54
C LYS A 514 -5.20 -34.84 25.14
N ILE A 515 -6.05 -33.98 24.60
CA ILE A 515 -7.33 -34.32 23.98
C ILE A 515 -7.12 -34.40 22.47
N PHE A 516 -7.36 -35.57 21.90
CA PHE A 516 -7.25 -35.81 20.46
C PHE A 516 -8.59 -35.63 19.79
N THR A 517 -8.65 -34.86 18.71
CA THR A 517 -9.88 -34.62 17.95
C THR A 517 -9.80 -35.26 16.56
N VAL A 518 -10.88 -35.91 16.14
CA VAL A 518 -11.03 -36.52 14.81
C VAL A 518 -12.48 -36.37 14.36
N THR A 519 -12.69 -36.06 13.08
CA THR A 519 -14.06 -35.94 12.53
C THR A 519 -14.49 -37.21 11.80
N SER A 520 -15.81 -37.41 11.68
CA SER A 520 -16.38 -38.51 10.90
C SER A 520 -16.07 -38.39 9.41
N GLY A 521 -15.78 -37.19 8.90
CA GLY A 521 -15.31 -36.97 7.54
C GLY A 521 -13.87 -37.46 7.32
N GLN A 522 -12.98 -37.25 8.31
CA GLN A 522 -11.59 -37.72 8.26
C GLN A 522 -11.47 -39.23 8.45
N ASN A 523 -12.24 -39.79 9.39
CA ASN A 523 -12.30 -41.23 9.59
C ASN A 523 -13.73 -41.64 9.99
N PRO A 524 -14.47 -42.38 9.14
CA PRO A 524 -15.85 -42.76 9.42
C PRO A 524 -15.96 -43.68 10.64
N TYR A 525 -14.89 -44.37 11.04
CA TYR A 525 -14.88 -45.22 12.23
C TYR A 525 -14.67 -44.45 13.55
N SER A 526 -14.32 -43.15 13.49
CA SER A 526 -14.15 -42.30 14.69
C SER A 526 -15.38 -42.29 15.59
N VAL A 527 -16.58 -42.35 15.01
CA VAL A 527 -17.84 -42.38 15.75
C VAL A 527 -17.95 -43.61 16.66
N PHE A 528 -17.19 -44.68 16.41
CA PHE A 528 -17.21 -45.91 17.18
C PHE A 528 -16.12 -45.99 18.28
N LEU A 529 -15.35 -44.93 18.53
CA LEU A 529 -14.32 -44.90 19.58
C LEU A 529 -14.92 -45.17 20.97
N LYS A 530 -14.37 -46.10 21.74
CA LYS A 530 -14.89 -46.42 23.08
C LYS A 530 -13.75 -46.41 24.09
N ALA A 531 -14.05 -45.98 25.31
CA ALA A 531 -13.13 -46.16 26.43
C ALA A 531 -12.73 -47.64 26.55
N GLY A 532 -11.44 -47.89 26.75
CA GLY A 532 -10.81 -49.21 26.75
C GLY A 532 -10.39 -49.74 25.37
N GLY A 533 -10.76 -49.07 24.26
CA GLY A 533 -10.30 -49.45 22.92
C GLY A 533 -8.83 -49.10 22.69
N GLN A 534 -8.12 -49.91 21.89
CA GLN A 534 -6.77 -49.61 21.42
C GLN A 534 -6.82 -48.81 20.12
N VAL A 535 -6.02 -47.75 20.05
CA VAL A 535 -5.91 -46.91 18.85
C VAL A 535 -4.45 -46.63 18.53
N SER A 536 -4.14 -46.64 17.24
CA SER A 536 -2.87 -46.15 16.68
C SER A 536 -3.20 -44.96 15.78
N PHE A 537 -2.61 -43.80 16.06
CA PHE A 537 -2.93 -42.58 15.33
C PHE A 537 -1.72 -41.67 15.16
N GLN A 538 -1.77 -40.80 14.15
CA GLN A 538 -0.84 -39.70 13.98
C GLN A 538 -1.54 -38.39 14.34
N TYR A 539 -0.87 -37.53 15.09
CA TYR A 539 -1.41 -36.24 15.49
C TYR A 539 -0.39 -35.12 15.29
N VAL A 540 -0.89 -33.89 15.22
CA VAL A 540 -0.06 -32.69 15.15
C VAL A 540 0.39 -32.32 16.57
N ASP A 541 1.69 -32.44 16.85
CA ASP A 541 2.28 -32.18 18.17
C ASP A 541 2.52 -30.68 18.37
N THR A 542 1.47 -29.98 18.82
CA THR A 542 1.54 -28.59 19.28
C THR A 542 1.72 -28.54 20.80
N ASN A 543 2.07 -27.38 21.38
CA ASN A 543 2.05 -27.22 22.85
C ASN A 543 0.62 -27.14 23.44
N GLU A 544 -0.40 -27.30 22.59
CA GLU A 544 -1.80 -27.21 22.99
C GLU A 544 -2.30 -28.48 23.65
N ARG A 545 -3.30 -28.31 24.52
CA ARG A 545 -4.01 -29.43 25.17
C ARG A 545 -4.89 -30.20 24.19
N VAL A 546 -5.34 -29.58 23.10
CA VAL A 546 -6.13 -30.23 22.06
C VAL A 546 -5.28 -30.41 20.81
N SER A 547 -5.26 -31.60 20.23
CA SER A 547 -4.48 -31.91 19.03
C SER A 547 -5.33 -32.68 18.02
N ALA A 548 -5.25 -32.27 16.76
CA ALA A 548 -5.97 -32.94 15.68
C ALA A 548 -5.25 -34.21 15.24
N VAL A 549 -6.05 -35.24 14.97
CA VAL A 549 -5.60 -36.53 14.47
C VAL A 549 -5.65 -36.53 12.95
N LYS A 550 -4.52 -36.84 12.32
CA LYS A 550 -4.37 -36.92 10.86
C LYS A 550 -4.72 -38.30 10.32
N THR A 551 -4.30 -39.35 11.01
CA THR A 551 -4.64 -40.73 10.67
C THR A 551 -5.02 -41.47 11.93
N LEU A 552 -6.06 -42.31 11.86
CA LEU A 552 -6.57 -43.07 12.99
C LEU A 552 -6.79 -44.52 12.55
N GLN A 553 -6.26 -45.47 13.31
CA GLN A 553 -6.53 -46.89 13.19
C GLN A 553 -7.05 -47.40 14.53
N ILE A 554 -8.19 -48.07 14.52
CA ILE A 554 -8.77 -48.69 15.70
C ILE A 554 -8.39 -50.17 15.65
N GLU A 555 -7.63 -50.64 16.63
CA GLU A 555 -7.24 -52.06 16.70
C GLU A 555 -8.44 -52.88 17.18
N GLY A 556 -8.80 -53.93 16.42
CA GLY A 556 -9.88 -54.86 16.78
C GLY A 556 -11.07 -54.95 15.82
N LYS A 557 -11.05 -54.27 14.67
CA LYS A 557 -11.95 -54.58 13.55
C LYS A 557 -11.13 -54.93 12.30
N LYS A 558 -11.16 -56.22 11.94
CA LYS A 558 -10.96 -56.66 10.56
C LYS A 558 -12.19 -56.31 9.75
#